data_AF-A0A7W1JRQ1-F1
#
_entry.id   AF-A0A7W1JRQ1-F1
#
_cell.length_a   1.000
_cell.length_b   1.000
_cell.length_c   1.000
_cell.angle_alpha   90.00
_cell.angle_beta   90.00
_cell.angle_gamma   90.00
#
_symmetry.space_group_name_H-M   'P 1'
#
loop_
_entity.id
_entity.type
_entity.pdbx_description
1 polymer ?
#
loop_
_entity_poly.entity_id
_entity_poly.type
_entity_poly.pdbx_seq_one_letter_code
_entity_poly.pdbx_strand_id
1 'polypeptide(L)'
;MNTNSFDEIFRELTGNLPFPWQRALFERFAAGDIPASCNLPTGLGKTNVIAIWLIALGKHPEKMPRRLVYVVNRRTVVDQTTTEAEKLRANAAKADVPVPVISTLRGQFADNREWSTDPSKPAIICGTVDMIGSRLLFSGYGVGRNSKPLHAGFLGQDVLLVHDEAHLEPAFQELLIAIENEQSRCVDFGKFRVMELTATPRVGTEPFRLTKEEREPPAAIPSEATEPIHHVWRRTQAMKALVPHPITDEKKELVTKLVDLALRYQDQDAKPAVLLFMRTVEAVGEVVNGLKKGKVPEENILTLTGTMRGLERDLMTEKNRVFARFKKESTVAPQTGTVFLVCTSAGEVGVDMSADHLVCDLSTFDSMAQRFGRVNRYGDGDATIDFVHPTTFETNDSRYEPARERTLGFLDELRRRSDGVLDACPSAMSELVERVLRVGTEAELTPMDRSEAIRKYLLPAFAPTPTILPTSDILFDAWALTTIKGQLPGRPEVESYLHGIEEEASFDTEFAWREEVALLTGKVGEDEIVGLMEEFPLRPHEVLRVPTFSKIGAYTQLEEIAARQPDLPAWVIEPNGQLTV
;
A
#
# COMPACT_ATOMS: atom_id res chain seq x y z
N MET A 1 -4.21 34.28 23.50
CA MET A 1 -3.89 33.19 22.55
C MET A 1 -5.22 32.75 21.99
N ASN A 2 -5.42 32.82 20.67
CA ASN A 2 -6.69 32.43 20.07
C ASN A 2 -6.93 30.96 20.35
N THR A 3 -7.96 30.67 21.14
CA THR A 3 -8.42 29.32 21.48
C THR A 3 -9.22 28.74 20.32
N ASN A 4 -8.63 28.69 19.13
CA ASN A 4 -9.30 28.11 17.97
C ASN A 4 -9.60 26.64 18.28
N SER A 5 -10.82 26.21 18.00
CA SER A 5 -11.25 24.82 18.13
C SER A 5 -10.43 23.92 17.19
N PHE A 6 -10.39 22.60 17.46
CA PHE A 6 -9.74 21.64 16.56
C PHE A 6 -10.28 21.78 15.12
N ASP A 7 -11.59 21.95 14.96
CA ASP A 7 -12.24 22.08 13.66
C ASP A 7 -11.79 23.30 12.86
N GLU A 8 -11.64 24.45 13.51
CA GLU A 8 -11.18 25.69 12.85
C GLU A 8 -9.74 25.53 12.35
N ILE A 9 -8.85 25.02 13.20
CA ILE A 9 -7.45 24.77 12.86
C ILE A 9 -7.35 23.73 11.75
N PHE A 10 -8.10 22.63 11.86
CA PHE A 10 -8.11 21.57 10.87
C PHE A 10 -8.59 22.08 9.51
N ARG A 11 -9.62 22.94 9.49
CA ARG A 11 -10.11 23.58 8.28
C ARG A 11 -9.10 24.56 7.68
N GLU A 12 -8.41 25.35 8.49
CA GLU A 12 -7.35 26.23 8.01
C GLU A 12 -6.16 25.47 7.45
N LEU A 13 -5.81 24.34 8.06
CA LEU A 13 -4.67 23.51 7.68
C LEU A 13 -4.94 22.67 6.42
N THR A 14 -6.12 22.05 6.32
CA THR A 14 -6.46 21.08 5.27
C THR A 14 -7.40 21.62 4.19
N GLY A 15 -8.04 22.77 4.44
CA GLY A 15 -9.12 23.30 3.60
C GLY A 15 -10.49 22.63 3.80
N ASN A 16 -10.57 21.57 4.62
CA ASN A 16 -11.78 20.76 4.80
C ASN A 16 -12.21 20.75 6.27
N LEU A 17 -13.50 20.58 6.54
CA LEU A 17 -13.97 20.29 7.91
C LEU A 17 -13.61 18.83 8.28
N PRO A 18 -13.26 18.54 9.55
CA PRO A 18 -12.87 17.21 9.94
C PRO A 18 -14.04 16.23 9.96
N PHE A 19 -13.77 14.97 9.64
CA PHE A 19 -14.69 13.86 9.90
C PHE A 19 -14.79 13.56 11.40
N PRO A 20 -15.91 13.00 11.89
CA PRO A 20 -16.05 12.63 13.30
C PRO A 20 -14.92 11.72 13.82
N TRP A 21 -14.45 10.74 13.03
CA TRP A 21 -13.30 9.91 13.43
C TRP A 21 -12.02 10.73 13.61
N GLN A 22 -11.81 11.79 12.83
CA GLN A 22 -10.61 12.64 12.92
C GLN A 22 -10.62 13.44 14.23
N ARG A 23 -11.80 13.94 14.62
CA ARG A 23 -12.00 14.55 15.95
C ARG A 23 -11.73 13.55 17.07
N ALA A 24 -12.30 12.35 16.97
CA ALA A 24 -12.12 11.32 17.99
C ALA A 24 -10.65 10.87 18.12
N LEU A 25 -9.90 10.79 17.01
CA LEU A 25 -8.48 10.48 17.04
C LEU A 25 -7.66 11.64 17.65
N PHE A 26 -8.01 12.89 17.33
CA PHE A 26 -7.40 14.06 17.96
C PHE A 26 -7.57 14.04 19.49
N GLU A 27 -8.77 13.75 20.00
CA GLU A 27 -9.01 13.68 21.45
C GLU A 27 -8.12 12.63 22.13
N ARG A 28 -7.89 11.47 21.48
CA ARG A 28 -6.97 10.45 21.98
C ARG A 28 -5.52 10.94 22.00
N PHE A 29 -5.05 11.58 20.92
CA PHE A 29 -3.72 12.20 20.88
C PHE A 29 -3.55 13.29 21.93
N ALA A 30 -4.56 14.16 22.10
CA ALA A 30 -4.60 15.18 23.13
C ALA A 30 -4.60 14.61 24.56
N ALA A 31 -5.03 13.37 24.74
CA ALA A 31 -4.92 12.62 26.00
C ALA A 31 -3.56 11.90 26.18
N GLY A 32 -2.70 11.85 25.15
CA GLY A 32 -1.45 11.08 25.15
C GLY A 32 -1.67 9.58 24.92
N ASP A 33 -2.87 9.20 24.50
CA ASP A 33 -3.28 7.84 24.16
C ASP A 33 -3.19 7.65 22.64
N ILE A 34 -2.03 7.22 22.15
CA ILE A 34 -1.85 6.88 20.74
C ILE A 34 -2.29 5.42 20.53
N PRO A 35 -3.35 5.15 19.74
CA PRO A 35 -3.74 3.78 19.41
C PRO A 35 -2.61 3.02 18.70
N ALA A 36 -2.44 1.74 19.04
CA ALA A 36 -1.53 0.86 18.31
C ALA A 36 -2.03 0.57 16.88
N SER A 37 -3.35 0.60 16.66
CA SER A 37 -3.97 0.27 15.38
C SER A 37 -5.17 1.17 15.09
N CYS A 38 -5.30 1.61 13.84
CA CYS A 38 -6.48 2.29 13.31
C CYS A 38 -7.06 1.50 12.15
N ASN A 39 -8.24 0.93 12.38
CA ASN A 39 -9.04 0.24 11.37
C ASN A 39 -10.09 1.18 10.76
N LEU A 40 -9.74 1.75 9.61
CA LEU A 40 -10.59 2.68 8.88
C LEU A 40 -10.79 2.19 7.43
N PRO A 41 -12.00 2.27 6.87
CA PRO A 41 -12.24 1.98 5.46
C PRO A 41 -11.37 2.81 4.52
N THR A 42 -11.07 2.25 3.34
CA THR A 42 -10.34 2.98 2.30
C THR A 42 -11.12 4.21 1.84
N GLY A 43 -10.39 5.25 1.45
CA GLY A 43 -11.02 6.46 0.93
C GLY A 43 -11.60 7.42 1.98
N LEU A 44 -11.43 7.21 3.29
CA LEU A 44 -11.86 8.19 4.32
C LEU A 44 -10.78 9.22 4.72
N GLY A 45 -9.74 9.36 3.90
CA GLY A 45 -8.68 10.37 4.13
C GLY A 45 -7.78 10.03 5.31
N LYS A 46 -7.32 8.77 5.41
CA LYS A 46 -6.44 8.27 6.48
C LYS A 46 -5.16 9.11 6.63
N THR A 47 -4.61 9.62 5.53
CA THR A 47 -3.43 10.49 5.49
C THR A 47 -3.58 11.75 6.37
N ASN A 48 -4.82 12.19 6.66
CA ASN A 48 -5.07 13.31 7.58
C ASN A 48 -4.64 13.03 9.03
N VAL A 49 -4.22 11.79 9.37
CA VAL A 49 -3.47 11.52 10.60
C VAL A 49 -2.28 12.46 10.77
N ILE A 50 -1.61 12.86 9.67
CA ILE A 50 -0.50 13.82 9.71
C ILE A 50 -0.98 15.19 10.22
N ALA A 51 -2.13 15.67 9.73
CA ALA A 51 -2.75 16.91 10.19
C ALA A 51 -3.17 16.82 11.66
N ILE A 52 -3.79 15.69 12.06
CA ILE A 52 -4.21 15.45 13.44
C ILE A 52 -3.02 15.45 14.41
N TRP A 53 -1.93 14.77 14.04
CA TRP A 53 -0.66 14.80 14.78
C TRP A 53 -0.11 16.22 14.90
N LEU A 54 -0.08 17.00 13.80
CA LEU A 54 0.50 18.34 13.81
C LEU A 54 -0.28 19.30 14.73
N ILE A 55 -1.61 19.20 14.72
CA ILE A 55 -2.49 19.99 15.61
C ILE A 55 -2.30 19.55 17.06
N ALA A 56 -2.23 18.23 17.32
CA ALA A 56 -1.98 17.70 18.65
C ALA A 56 -0.59 18.11 19.17
N LEU A 57 0.44 18.12 18.33
CA LEU A 57 1.79 18.58 18.68
C LEU A 57 1.79 20.08 19.03
N GLY A 58 1.05 20.91 18.29
CA GLY A 58 0.93 22.33 18.57
C GLY A 58 0.22 22.64 19.90
N LYS A 59 -0.82 21.87 20.24
CA LYS A 59 -1.64 22.10 21.45
C LYS A 59 -1.14 21.36 22.70
N HIS A 60 -0.54 20.19 22.50
CA HIS A 60 -0.12 19.25 23.55
C HIS A 60 1.29 18.70 23.27
N PRO A 61 2.32 19.57 23.15
CA PRO A 61 3.68 19.16 22.78
C PRO A 61 4.31 18.16 23.76
N GLU A 62 3.83 18.09 25.01
CA GLU A 62 4.28 17.15 26.03
C GLU A 62 3.73 15.73 25.85
N LYS A 63 2.71 15.55 25.01
CA LYS A 63 2.01 14.27 24.78
C LYS A 63 2.33 13.65 23.44
N MET A 64 2.78 14.46 22.47
CA MET A 64 3.05 14.01 21.11
C MET A 64 4.54 13.97 20.82
N PRO A 65 5.03 12.91 20.16
CA PRO A 65 6.40 12.88 19.67
C PRO A 65 6.66 14.00 18.66
N ARG A 66 7.86 14.58 18.69
CA ARG A 66 8.24 15.73 17.83
C ARG A 66 8.29 15.38 16.35
N ARG A 67 8.48 14.11 16.00
CA ARG A 67 8.54 13.66 14.61
C ARG A 67 7.43 12.68 14.29
N LEU A 68 6.89 12.80 13.09
CA LEU A 68 6.02 11.80 12.50
C LEU A 68 6.75 11.16 11.33
N VAL A 69 6.88 9.84 11.36
CA VAL A 69 7.40 9.03 10.26
C VAL A 69 6.22 8.32 9.62
N TYR A 70 5.89 8.64 8.37
CA TYR A 70 4.79 8.01 7.62
C TYR A 70 5.37 7.00 6.64
N VAL A 71 5.23 5.72 6.95
CA VAL A 71 5.74 4.62 6.13
C VAL A 71 4.63 4.08 5.25
N VAL A 72 4.91 3.93 3.96
CA VAL A 72 4.01 3.32 2.98
C VAL A 72 4.78 2.29 2.16
N ASN A 73 4.11 1.22 1.73
CA ASN A 73 4.76 0.22 0.89
C ASN A 73 5.07 0.76 -0.53
N ARG A 74 4.24 1.67 -1.07
CA ARG A 74 4.36 2.11 -2.47
C ARG A 74 4.92 3.51 -2.64
N ARG A 75 5.91 3.65 -3.55
CA ARG A 75 6.57 4.93 -3.89
C ARG A 75 5.61 6.04 -4.31
N THR A 76 4.63 5.73 -5.17
CA THR A 76 3.63 6.72 -5.62
C THR A 76 2.81 7.27 -4.46
N VAL A 77 2.56 6.44 -3.44
CA VAL A 77 1.90 6.88 -2.20
C VAL A 77 2.81 7.79 -1.40
N VAL A 78 4.12 7.51 -1.35
CA VAL A 78 5.08 8.40 -0.66
C VAL A 78 5.01 9.82 -1.25
N ASP A 79 4.95 9.94 -2.57
CA ASP A 79 4.86 11.24 -3.26
C ASP A 79 3.56 11.97 -2.96
N GLN A 80 2.44 11.25 -3.01
CA GLN A 80 1.13 11.80 -2.67
C GLN A 80 1.12 12.28 -1.21
N THR A 81 1.58 11.46 -0.28
CA THR A 81 1.69 11.82 1.14
C THR A 81 2.63 13.01 1.36
N THR A 82 3.76 13.05 0.65
CA THR A 82 4.70 14.20 0.69
C THR A 82 4.01 15.47 0.23
N THR A 83 3.31 15.42 -0.91
CA THR A 83 2.58 16.56 -1.47
C THR A 83 1.52 17.07 -0.49
N GLU A 84 0.79 16.17 0.17
CA GLU A 84 -0.14 16.56 1.23
C GLU A 84 0.59 17.19 2.42
N ALA A 85 1.70 16.62 2.88
CA ALA A 85 2.50 17.18 3.97
C ALA A 85 3.05 18.58 3.64
N GLU A 86 3.44 18.84 2.39
CA GLU A 86 3.86 20.17 1.93
C GLU A 86 2.72 21.19 1.94
N LYS A 87 1.49 20.78 1.56
CA LYS A 87 0.29 21.63 1.70
C LYS A 87 0.03 21.98 3.16
N LEU A 88 0.13 20.99 4.07
CA LEU A 88 -0.01 21.23 5.51
C LEU A 88 1.07 22.20 6.01
N ARG A 89 2.34 22.04 5.61
CA ARG A 89 3.43 22.97 5.95
C ARG A 89 3.12 24.39 5.47
N ALA A 90 2.63 24.56 4.25
CA ALA A 90 2.30 25.88 3.70
C ALA A 90 1.19 26.59 4.49
N ASN A 91 0.25 25.83 5.06
CA ASN A 91 -0.85 26.35 5.85
C ASN A 91 -0.56 26.43 7.37
N ALA A 92 0.53 25.81 7.84
CA ALA A 92 0.83 25.65 9.27
C ALA A 92 0.87 26.99 10.04
N ALA A 93 1.55 28.00 9.48
CA ALA A 93 1.65 29.32 10.09
C ALA A 93 0.28 30.04 10.17
N LYS A 94 -0.58 29.82 9.17
CA LYS A 94 -1.93 30.38 9.14
C LYS A 94 -2.82 29.73 10.20
N ALA A 95 -2.68 28.42 10.37
CA ALA A 95 -3.45 27.61 11.31
C ALA A 95 -2.91 27.67 12.77
N ASP A 96 -1.90 28.49 13.05
CA ASP A 96 -1.25 28.63 14.37
C ASP A 96 -0.73 27.29 14.92
N VAL A 97 -0.14 26.46 14.05
CA VAL A 97 0.52 25.20 14.41
C VAL A 97 2.02 25.26 14.06
N PRO A 98 2.88 24.41 14.68
CA PRO A 98 4.30 24.39 14.35
C PRO A 98 4.54 24.15 12.86
N VAL A 99 5.53 24.81 12.26
CA VAL A 99 5.90 24.59 10.86
C VAL A 99 6.85 23.39 10.79
N PRO A 100 6.42 22.23 10.23
CA PRO A 100 7.26 21.05 10.17
C PRO A 100 8.26 21.14 9.02
N VAL A 101 9.41 20.50 9.21
CA VAL A 101 10.31 20.13 8.12
C VAL A 101 9.75 18.90 7.41
N ILE A 102 9.80 18.87 6.08
CA ILE A 102 9.31 17.74 5.29
C ILE A 102 10.50 17.02 4.68
N SER A 103 10.55 15.69 4.82
CA SER A 103 11.51 14.86 4.10
C SER A 103 10.82 13.67 3.44
N THR A 104 11.37 13.29 2.29
CA THR A 104 10.90 12.18 1.47
C THR A 104 12.03 11.18 1.32
N LEU A 105 11.93 10.07 2.04
CA LEU A 105 12.89 8.98 2.04
C LEU A 105 12.37 7.83 1.16
N ARG A 106 12.53 8.00 -0.15
CA ARG A 106 12.29 6.95 -1.16
C ARG A 106 13.41 7.02 -2.19
N GLY A 107 13.82 5.88 -2.76
CA GLY A 107 15.07 5.81 -3.55
C GLY A 107 15.23 6.82 -4.70
N GLN A 108 14.14 7.37 -5.25
CA GLN A 108 14.20 8.37 -6.34
C GLN A 108 14.46 9.82 -5.87
N PHE A 109 14.25 10.13 -4.59
CA PHE A 109 14.48 11.45 -4.04
C PHE A 109 15.82 11.46 -3.30
N ALA A 110 16.72 12.36 -3.69
CA ALA A 110 17.84 12.69 -2.83
C ALA A 110 17.25 13.25 -1.54
N ASP A 111 17.52 12.59 -0.42
CA ASP A 111 17.16 13.11 0.90
C ASP A 111 17.62 14.57 0.99
N ASN A 112 16.68 15.49 1.14
CA ASN A 112 16.98 16.92 1.24
C ASN A 112 17.80 17.26 2.50
N ARG A 113 17.98 16.27 3.39
CA ARG A 113 18.69 16.33 4.68
C ARG A 113 18.13 17.34 5.66
N GLU A 114 17.06 18.08 5.32
CA GLU A 114 16.52 19.13 6.17
C GLU A 114 16.12 18.58 7.54
N TRP A 115 15.49 17.40 7.55
CA TRP A 115 15.06 16.70 8.78
C TRP A 115 16.22 16.27 9.69
N SER A 116 17.42 16.08 9.12
CA SER A 116 18.63 15.67 9.83
C SER A 116 19.52 16.86 10.22
N THR A 117 19.35 18.01 9.55
CA THR A 117 20.19 19.21 9.72
C THR A 117 19.83 19.96 11.00
N ASP A 118 18.52 20.06 11.30
CA ASP A 118 18.03 20.65 12.54
C ASP A 118 17.03 19.69 13.22
N PRO A 119 17.53 18.72 14.02
CA PRO A 119 16.67 17.73 14.66
C PRO A 119 15.81 18.33 15.80
N SER A 120 15.96 19.62 16.13
CA SER A 120 15.14 20.30 17.14
C SER A 120 13.77 20.72 16.62
N LYS A 121 13.57 20.77 15.30
CA LYS A 121 12.29 21.13 14.68
C LYS A 121 11.34 19.94 14.58
N PRO A 122 10.02 20.17 14.59
CA PRO A 122 9.04 19.18 14.16
C PRO A 122 9.34 18.71 12.74
N ALA A 123 9.17 17.41 12.49
CA ALA A 123 9.43 16.84 11.17
C ALA A 123 8.34 15.84 10.75
N ILE A 124 7.97 15.88 9.48
CA ILE A 124 7.18 14.86 8.81
C ILE A 124 8.09 14.17 7.80
N ILE A 125 8.31 12.88 7.99
CA ILE A 125 9.24 12.08 7.19
C ILE A 125 8.43 10.98 6.51
N CYS A 126 8.22 11.12 5.20
CA CYS A 126 7.48 10.13 4.41
C CYS A 126 8.47 9.18 3.73
N GLY A 127 8.29 7.87 3.83
CA GLY A 127 9.23 6.94 3.20
C GLY A 127 8.70 5.55 2.94
N THR A 128 9.48 4.77 2.19
CA THR A 128 9.20 3.34 1.97
C THR A 128 9.69 2.49 3.13
N VAL A 129 9.21 1.24 3.21
CA VAL A 129 9.67 0.25 4.19
C VAL A 129 11.20 0.11 4.15
N ASP A 130 11.80 -0.07 2.97
CA ASP A 130 13.26 -0.18 2.84
C ASP A 130 13.99 1.02 3.41
N MET A 131 13.54 2.23 3.07
CA MET A 131 14.27 3.45 3.38
C MET A 131 14.19 3.79 4.86
N ILE A 132 13.02 3.60 5.47
CA ILE A 132 12.83 3.84 6.90
C ILE A 132 13.40 2.68 7.71
N GLY A 133 13.05 1.45 7.36
CA GLY A 133 13.46 0.24 8.06
C GLY A 133 14.98 0.02 8.07
N SER A 134 15.64 0.15 6.92
CA SER A 134 17.10 0.05 6.88
C SER A 134 17.78 1.10 7.76
N ARG A 135 17.26 2.34 7.81
CA ARG A 135 17.82 3.41 8.65
C ARG A 135 17.58 3.16 10.14
N LEU A 136 16.40 2.64 10.52
CA LEU A 136 16.11 2.20 11.90
C LEU A 136 17.07 1.10 12.35
N LEU A 137 17.42 0.17 11.45
CA LEU A 137 18.37 -0.92 11.69
C LEU A 137 19.82 -0.56 11.34
N PHE A 138 20.19 0.72 11.47
CA PHE A 138 21.58 1.20 11.30
C PHE A 138 22.24 0.81 9.95
N SER A 139 21.43 0.53 8.95
CA SER A 139 21.81 -0.02 7.64
C SER A 139 21.33 0.84 6.49
N GLY A 140 21.02 2.12 6.74
CA GLY A 140 20.44 3.04 5.76
C GLY A 140 21.19 3.07 4.43
N TYR A 141 20.46 2.82 3.34
CA TYR A 141 20.99 2.90 1.97
C TYR A 141 21.45 4.32 1.62
N GLY A 142 22.63 4.42 1.00
CA GLY A 142 23.24 5.70 0.61
C GLY A 142 23.70 6.57 1.79
N VAL A 143 23.74 6.02 3.00
CA VAL A 143 24.13 6.74 4.22
C VAL A 143 25.53 6.28 4.66
N GLY A 144 26.45 7.24 4.77
CA GLY A 144 27.79 6.98 5.27
C GLY A 144 27.77 6.44 6.71
N ARG A 145 28.76 5.62 7.06
CA ARG A 145 28.88 4.96 8.37
C ARG A 145 28.65 5.88 9.57
N ASN A 146 29.20 7.09 9.54
CA ASN A 146 29.09 8.02 10.66
C ASN A 146 27.69 8.62 10.80
N SER A 147 26.90 8.58 9.72
CA SER A 147 25.52 9.08 9.69
C SER A 147 24.49 7.99 10.01
N LYS A 148 24.84 6.70 9.87
CA LYS A 148 23.94 5.58 10.18
C LYS A 148 23.37 5.64 11.61
N PRO A 149 24.18 5.85 12.68
CA PRO A 149 23.65 6.01 14.04
C PRO A 149 22.76 7.24 14.20
N LEU A 150 23.07 8.35 13.51
CA LEU A 150 22.27 9.57 13.56
C LEU A 150 20.88 9.33 12.96
N HIS A 151 20.82 8.68 11.80
CA HIS A 151 19.56 8.36 11.15
C HIS A 151 18.70 7.41 12.00
N ALA A 152 19.31 6.38 12.58
CA ALA A 152 18.63 5.49 13.51
C ALA A 152 18.07 6.25 14.72
N GLY A 153 18.86 7.15 15.32
CA GLY A 153 18.41 7.99 16.42
C GLY A 153 17.28 8.95 16.02
N PHE A 154 17.37 9.60 14.87
CA PHE A 154 16.34 10.54 14.41
C PHE A 154 15.01 9.88 14.04
N LEU A 155 15.03 8.64 13.54
CA LEU A 155 13.84 7.86 13.21
C LEU A 155 13.33 7.00 14.37
N GLY A 156 14.20 6.70 15.35
CA GLY A 156 13.90 5.79 16.45
C GLY A 156 13.68 6.46 17.80
N GLN A 157 13.83 7.79 17.94
CA GLN A 157 13.67 8.47 19.24
C GLN A 157 12.80 9.72 19.09
N ASP A 158 11.81 9.87 19.97
CA ASP A 158 10.83 10.98 19.95
C ASP A 158 10.05 11.02 18.61
N VAL A 159 9.54 9.83 18.22
CA VAL A 159 8.91 9.58 16.92
C VAL A 159 7.58 8.84 17.10
N LEU A 160 6.55 9.33 16.41
CA LEU A 160 5.36 8.55 16.07
C LEU A 160 5.56 7.98 14.65
N LEU A 161 5.71 6.66 14.55
CA LEU A 161 5.77 5.96 13.28
C LEU A 161 4.38 5.44 12.92
N VAL A 162 3.86 5.93 11.79
CA VAL A 162 2.60 5.51 11.20
C VAL A 162 2.90 4.57 10.04
N HIS A 163 2.48 3.31 10.15
CA HIS A 163 2.68 2.30 9.10
C HIS A 163 1.37 2.12 8.32
N ASP A 164 1.32 2.67 7.10
CA ASP A 164 0.13 2.66 6.25
C ASP A 164 0.08 1.45 5.32
N GLU A 165 -1.12 0.87 5.22
CA GLU A 165 -1.39 -0.44 4.63
C GLU A 165 -0.49 -1.55 5.20
N ALA A 166 -0.31 -1.54 6.53
CA ALA A 166 0.58 -2.45 7.26
C ALA A 166 0.37 -3.94 6.99
N HIS A 167 -0.83 -4.33 6.55
CA HIS A 167 -1.16 -5.70 6.18
C HIS A 167 -0.35 -6.23 4.98
N LEU A 168 0.23 -5.35 4.16
CA LEU A 168 1.10 -5.72 3.05
C LEU A 168 2.52 -6.10 3.50
N GLU A 169 2.98 -5.57 4.65
CA GLU A 169 4.35 -5.76 5.15
C GLU A 169 4.31 -6.21 6.61
N PRO A 170 3.77 -7.42 6.88
CA PRO A 170 3.58 -7.92 8.24
C PRO A 170 4.92 -8.13 8.97
N ALA A 171 5.99 -8.52 8.27
CA ALA A 171 7.32 -8.64 8.86
C ALA A 171 7.83 -7.30 9.39
N PHE A 172 7.68 -6.22 8.60
CA PHE A 172 8.03 -4.88 9.02
C PHE A 172 7.20 -4.41 10.23
N GLN A 173 5.90 -4.72 10.26
CA GLN A 173 5.04 -4.38 11.40
C GLN A 173 5.51 -5.06 12.69
N GLU A 174 5.84 -6.35 12.66
CA GLU A 174 6.36 -7.08 13.82
C GLU A 174 7.74 -6.54 14.26
N LEU A 175 8.61 -6.19 13.30
CA LEU A 175 9.89 -5.54 13.58
C LEU A 175 9.72 -4.21 14.32
N LEU A 176 8.79 -3.36 13.87
CA LEU A 176 8.51 -2.07 14.50
C LEU A 176 8.01 -2.24 15.94
N ILE A 177 7.11 -3.19 16.16
CA ILE A 177 6.62 -3.55 17.51
C ILE A 177 7.77 -4.06 18.38
N ALA A 178 8.67 -4.89 17.83
CA ALA A 178 9.84 -5.38 18.55
C ALA A 178 10.79 -4.25 18.98
N ILE A 179 11.00 -3.24 18.12
CA ILE A 179 11.79 -2.04 18.44
C ILE A 179 11.11 -1.22 19.56
N GLU A 180 9.79 -0.97 19.47
CA GLU A 180 9.02 -0.25 20.50
C GLU A 180 9.08 -0.96 21.86
N ASN A 181 8.92 -2.29 21.87
CA ASN A 181 9.00 -3.12 23.07
C ASN A 181 10.39 -3.08 23.69
N GLU A 182 11.44 -3.15 22.87
CA GLU A 182 12.82 -3.14 23.34
C GLU A 182 13.20 -1.78 23.97
N GLN A 183 12.81 -0.68 23.33
CA GLN A 183 13.01 0.65 23.92
C GLN A 183 12.23 0.83 25.23
N SER A 184 11.01 0.28 25.30
CA SER A 184 10.20 0.29 26.53
C SER A 184 10.87 -0.52 27.65
N ARG A 185 11.49 -1.67 27.31
CA ARG A 185 12.26 -2.51 28.23
C ARG A 185 13.49 -1.79 28.77
N CYS A 186 14.20 -1.06 27.91
CA CYS A 186 15.40 -0.30 28.24
C CYS A 186 15.11 1.04 28.92
N VAL A 187 13.84 1.48 28.94
CA VAL A 187 13.41 2.78 29.49
C VAL A 187 14.13 3.93 28.78
N ASP A 188 14.18 3.86 27.45
CA ASP A 188 14.80 4.87 26.61
C ASP A 188 14.16 6.24 26.83
N PHE A 189 14.99 7.29 26.71
CA PHE A 189 14.57 8.66 26.98
C PHE A 189 13.49 9.16 25.99
N GLY A 190 13.60 8.79 24.71
CA GLY A 190 12.70 9.22 23.66
C GLY A 190 11.67 8.13 23.36
N LYS A 191 10.38 8.47 23.37
CA LYS A 191 9.32 7.51 23.04
C LYS A 191 9.31 7.26 21.53
N PHE A 192 9.57 6.02 21.12
CA PHE A 192 9.15 5.50 19.82
C PHE A 192 7.76 4.91 19.96
N ARG A 193 6.81 5.37 19.14
CA ARG A 193 5.42 4.89 19.16
C ARG A 193 5.03 4.40 17.78
N VAL A 194 4.42 3.24 17.71
CA VAL A 194 3.97 2.65 16.44
C VAL A 194 2.45 2.69 16.35
N MET A 195 1.94 3.13 15.21
CA MET A 195 0.51 3.07 14.88
C MET A 195 0.34 2.48 13.48
N GLU A 196 -0.29 1.31 13.39
CA GLU A 196 -0.68 0.75 12.09
C GLU A 196 -1.96 1.41 11.56
N LEU A 197 -2.00 1.69 10.26
CA LEU A 197 -3.21 2.03 9.51
C LEU A 197 -3.52 0.87 8.57
N THR A 198 -4.63 0.19 8.79
CA THR A 198 -5.04 -0.94 7.95
C THR A 198 -6.55 -1.01 7.82
N ALA A 199 -7.07 -1.58 6.74
CA ALA A 199 -8.49 -1.95 6.64
C ALA A 199 -8.73 -3.39 7.14
N THR A 200 -7.67 -4.19 7.23
CA THR A 200 -7.69 -5.63 7.53
C THR A 200 -6.71 -5.90 8.70
N PRO A 201 -7.19 -5.89 9.95
CA PRO A 201 -6.32 -6.05 11.11
C PRO A 201 -5.76 -7.47 11.18
N ARG A 202 -4.47 -7.59 11.52
CA ARG A 202 -3.78 -8.87 11.76
C ARG A 202 -3.46 -9.11 13.25
N VAL A 203 -3.59 -8.08 14.09
CA VAL A 203 -3.29 -8.10 15.53
C VAL A 203 -4.59 -7.91 16.34
N GLY A 204 -4.67 -8.48 17.55
CA GLY A 204 -5.91 -8.53 18.34
C GLY A 204 -6.12 -7.45 19.40
N THR A 205 -5.29 -6.40 19.47
CA THR A 205 -5.64 -5.20 20.24
C THR A 205 -6.87 -4.54 19.64
N GLU A 206 -7.75 -3.94 20.46
CA GLU A 206 -8.92 -3.27 19.92
C GLU A 206 -8.49 -2.04 19.10
N PRO A 207 -8.71 -2.04 17.76
CA PRO A 207 -8.24 -0.94 16.94
C PRO A 207 -9.15 0.27 17.13
N PHE A 208 -8.60 1.47 16.95
CA PHE A 208 -9.38 2.67 16.74
C PHE A 208 -10.23 2.50 15.47
N ARG A 209 -11.50 2.94 15.51
CA ARG A 209 -12.47 2.77 14.41
C ARG A 209 -13.27 4.05 14.23
N LEU A 210 -14.10 4.04 13.19
CA LEU A 210 -15.18 5.01 13.03
C LEU A 210 -16.02 5.14 14.31
N THR A 211 -16.47 6.35 14.57
CA THR A 211 -17.35 6.67 15.70
C THR A 211 -18.68 5.90 15.59
N LYS A 212 -19.48 5.91 16.66
CA LYS A 212 -20.80 5.28 16.64
C LYS A 212 -21.70 5.89 15.55
N GLU A 213 -21.72 7.22 15.46
CA GLU A 213 -22.53 7.96 14.50
C GLU A 213 -22.16 7.66 13.04
N GLU A 214 -20.88 7.48 12.75
CA GLU A 214 -20.40 7.11 11.41
C GLU A 214 -20.75 5.66 11.02
N ARG A 215 -20.84 4.76 12.02
CA ARG A 215 -21.17 3.35 11.82
C ARG A 215 -22.67 3.07 11.74
N GLU A 216 -23.49 3.98 12.29
CA GLU A 216 -24.94 3.88 12.32
C GLU A 216 -25.55 4.99 11.43
N PRO A 217 -25.39 4.90 10.08
CA PRO A 217 -25.96 5.89 9.18
C PRO A 217 -27.50 5.92 9.30
N PRO A 218 -28.13 7.08 9.07
CA PRO A 218 -29.58 7.18 9.01
C PRO A 218 -30.15 6.39 7.84
N ALA A 219 -31.43 6.02 7.92
CA ALA A 219 -32.11 5.26 6.87
C ALA A 219 -32.12 5.96 5.50
N ALA A 220 -32.10 7.30 5.50
CA ALA A 220 -31.97 8.12 4.29
C ALA A 220 -30.68 8.93 4.38
N ILE A 221 -29.73 8.60 3.49
CA ILE A 221 -28.47 9.36 3.36
C ILE A 221 -28.70 10.50 2.36
N PRO A 222 -28.33 11.74 2.68
CA PRO A 222 -28.45 12.86 1.76
C PRO A 222 -27.72 12.61 0.44
N SER A 223 -28.37 12.89 -0.69
CA SER A 223 -27.77 12.78 -2.02
C SER A 223 -26.61 13.76 -2.19
N GLU A 224 -26.76 14.99 -1.69
CA GLU A 224 -25.70 15.97 -1.61
C GLU A 224 -24.97 15.90 -0.26
N ALA A 225 -23.65 15.72 -0.32
CA ALA A 225 -22.82 15.69 0.87
C ALA A 225 -22.44 17.13 1.28
N THR A 226 -23.28 17.76 2.10
CA THR A 226 -23.06 19.10 2.65
C THR A 226 -22.25 19.11 3.94
N GLU A 227 -22.25 18.00 4.69
CA GLU A 227 -21.51 17.85 5.95
C GLU A 227 -20.45 16.74 5.85
N PRO A 228 -19.36 16.82 6.63
CA PRO A 228 -18.30 15.80 6.62
C PRO A 228 -18.85 14.38 6.82
N ILE A 229 -19.81 14.20 7.73
CA ILE A 229 -20.37 12.88 8.03
C ILE A 229 -21.17 12.30 6.85
N HIS A 230 -21.79 13.13 6.00
CA HIS A 230 -22.48 12.67 4.79
C HIS A 230 -21.51 11.98 3.83
N HIS A 231 -20.28 12.48 3.69
CA HIS A 231 -19.25 11.82 2.88
C HIS A 231 -18.85 10.46 3.46
N VAL A 232 -18.79 10.33 4.79
CA VAL A 232 -18.50 9.04 5.43
C VAL A 232 -19.61 8.04 5.12
N TRP A 233 -20.87 8.41 5.38
CA TRP A 233 -22.02 7.53 5.13
C TRP A 233 -22.15 7.13 3.66
N ARG A 234 -22.00 8.07 2.71
CA ARG A 234 -22.07 7.76 1.27
C ARG A 234 -20.99 6.78 0.84
N ARG A 235 -19.78 6.90 1.38
CA ARG A 235 -18.66 5.99 1.06
C ARG A 235 -18.84 4.62 1.72
N THR A 236 -19.29 4.58 2.98
CA THR A 236 -19.43 3.32 3.72
C THR A 236 -20.65 2.50 3.28
N GLN A 237 -21.71 3.17 2.82
CA GLN A 237 -22.92 2.56 2.24
C GLN A 237 -22.92 2.56 0.71
N ALA A 238 -21.79 2.85 0.06
CA ALA A 238 -21.69 2.87 -1.39
C ALA A 238 -22.11 1.52 -1.97
N MET A 239 -23.17 1.51 -2.77
CA MET A 239 -23.80 0.29 -3.27
C MET A 239 -22.86 -0.49 -4.19
N LYS A 240 -22.64 -1.77 -3.83
CA LYS A 240 -21.80 -2.73 -4.58
C LYS A 240 -22.46 -4.10 -4.58
N ALA A 241 -23.17 -4.40 -5.67
CA ALA A 241 -23.80 -5.68 -5.90
C ALA A 241 -22.75 -6.72 -6.27
N LEU A 242 -22.52 -7.70 -5.40
CA LEU A 242 -21.57 -8.79 -5.66
C LEU A 242 -22.28 -9.96 -6.36
N VAL A 243 -21.80 -10.32 -7.55
CA VAL A 243 -22.40 -11.33 -8.42
C VAL A 243 -21.38 -12.46 -8.66
N PRO A 244 -21.58 -13.65 -8.06
CA PRO A 244 -20.69 -14.79 -8.26
C PRO A 244 -20.91 -15.45 -9.63
N HIS A 245 -19.82 -15.79 -10.31
CA HIS A 245 -19.80 -16.55 -11.55
C HIS A 245 -18.95 -17.83 -11.39
N PRO A 246 -19.56 -18.97 -11.04
CA PRO A 246 -18.81 -20.22 -10.89
C PRO A 246 -18.34 -20.76 -12.25
N ILE A 247 -17.12 -21.31 -12.27
CA ILE A 247 -16.54 -22.04 -13.41
C ILE A 247 -15.98 -23.40 -12.96
N THR A 248 -15.98 -24.38 -13.87
CA THR A 248 -15.55 -25.74 -13.55
C THR A 248 -14.06 -25.98 -13.78
N ASP A 249 -13.49 -25.43 -14.86
CA ASP A 249 -12.07 -25.54 -15.21
C ASP A 249 -11.44 -24.14 -15.28
N GLU A 250 -10.79 -23.72 -14.18
CA GLU A 250 -10.20 -22.38 -14.08
C GLU A 250 -9.18 -22.11 -15.19
N LYS A 251 -8.36 -23.11 -15.56
CA LYS A 251 -7.30 -22.95 -16.57
C LYS A 251 -7.85 -22.69 -17.97
N LYS A 252 -9.05 -23.19 -18.29
CA LYS A 252 -9.66 -23.04 -19.62
C LYS A 252 -10.73 -21.95 -19.70
N GLU A 253 -11.48 -21.76 -18.63
CA GLU A 253 -12.71 -20.97 -18.67
C GLU A 253 -12.53 -19.55 -18.13
N LEU A 254 -11.55 -19.31 -17.24
CA LEU A 254 -11.44 -18.04 -16.50
C LEU A 254 -11.36 -16.82 -17.44
N VAL A 255 -10.38 -16.81 -18.34
CA VAL A 255 -10.16 -15.69 -19.26
C VAL A 255 -11.37 -15.46 -20.15
N THR A 256 -11.93 -16.53 -20.72
CA THR A 256 -13.12 -16.45 -21.58
C THR A 256 -14.28 -15.82 -20.82
N LYS A 257 -14.53 -16.27 -19.59
CA LYS A 257 -15.62 -15.77 -18.75
C LYS A 257 -15.44 -14.30 -18.38
N LEU A 258 -14.21 -13.90 -18.02
CA LEU A 258 -13.88 -12.50 -17.70
C LEU A 258 -14.11 -11.57 -18.90
N VAL A 259 -13.70 -11.99 -20.10
CA VAL A 259 -13.94 -11.24 -21.34
C VAL A 259 -15.43 -11.14 -21.62
N ASP A 260 -16.17 -12.25 -21.56
CA ASP A 260 -17.62 -12.26 -21.79
C ASP A 260 -18.37 -11.31 -20.83
N LEU A 261 -17.97 -11.28 -19.57
CA LEU A 261 -18.55 -10.37 -18.57
C LEU A 261 -18.23 -8.91 -18.87
N ALA A 262 -16.96 -8.61 -19.20
CA ALA A 262 -16.53 -7.27 -19.53
C ALA A 262 -17.23 -6.71 -20.78
N LEU A 263 -17.42 -7.54 -21.81
CA LEU A 263 -18.08 -7.13 -23.06
C LEU A 263 -19.57 -6.77 -22.85
N ARG A 264 -20.24 -7.26 -21.80
CA ARG A 264 -21.62 -6.84 -21.47
C ARG A 264 -21.74 -5.34 -21.15
N TYR A 265 -20.65 -4.71 -20.73
CA TYR A 265 -20.60 -3.29 -20.42
C TYR A 265 -20.29 -2.41 -21.64
N GLN A 266 -19.80 -3.00 -22.73
CA GLN A 266 -19.37 -2.27 -23.92
C GLN A 266 -20.52 -1.48 -24.56
N ASP A 267 -21.69 -2.11 -24.67
CA ASP A 267 -22.84 -1.55 -25.39
C ASP A 267 -23.84 -0.83 -24.47
N GLN A 268 -23.49 -0.60 -23.21
CA GLN A 268 -24.37 0.14 -22.30
C GLN A 268 -24.40 1.64 -22.63
N ASP A 269 -25.60 2.23 -22.64
CA ASP A 269 -25.79 3.67 -22.91
C ASP A 269 -25.02 4.57 -21.93
N ALA A 270 -24.85 4.10 -20.68
CA ALA A 270 -24.09 4.78 -19.64
C ALA A 270 -22.59 4.91 -19.95
N LYS A 271 -22.05 4.09 -20.89
CA LYS A 271 -20.65 4.09 -21.31
C LYS A 271 -19.67 4.00 -20.13
N PRO A 272 -19.77 2.98 -19.26
CA PRO A 272 -19.10 2.98 -17.97
C PRO A 272 -17.57 2.89 -18.04
N ALA A 273 -16.91 3.23 -16.94
CA ALA A 273 -15.52 2.90 -16.65
C ALA A 273 -15.46 1.55 -15.91
N VAL A 274 -14.95 0.52 -16.58
CA VAL A 274 -14.91 -0.86 -16.07
C VAL A 274 -13.50 -1.22 -15.65
N LEU A 275 -13.35 -1.68 -14.40
CA LEU A 275 -12.09 -2.16 -13.86
C LEU A 275 -12.03 -3.68 -13.97
N LEU A 276 -10.90 -4.21 -14.40
CA LEU A 276 -10.63 -5.64 -14.49
C LEU A 276 -9.43 -6.00 -13.63
N PHE A 277 -9.60 -6.91 -12.68
CA PHE A 277 -8.50 -7.45 -11.87
C PHE A 277 -8.29 -8.93 -12.11
N MET A 278 -7.02 -9.31 -12.17
CA MET A 278 -6.60 -10.69 -12.35
C MET A 278 -5.28 -10.95 -11.64
N ARG A 279 -5.06 -12.20 -11.21
CA ARG A 279 -3.86 -12.58 -10.45
C ARG A 279 -2.58 -12.48 -11.27
N THR A 280 -2.60 -12.93 -12.53
CA THR A 280 -1.38 -13.12 -13.33
C THR A 280 -1.27 -12.12 -14.49
N VAL A 281 -0.04 -11.80 -14.88
CA VAL A 281 0.24 -10.91 -16.03
C VAL A 281 -0.16 -11.59 -17.34
N GLU A 282 -0.07 -12.91 -17.40
CA GLU A 282 -0.50 -13.72 -18.54
C GLU A 282 -2.00 -13.55 -18.79
N ALA A 283 -2.83 -13.66 -17.74
CA ALA A 283 -4.26 -13.42 -17.86
C ALA A 283 -4.57 -12.00 -18.34
N VAL A 284 -3.78 -10.98 -17.91
CA VAL A 284 -3.92 -9.59 -18.39
C VAL A 284 -3.74 -9.52 -19.89
N GLY A 285 -2.67 -10.13 -20.42
CA GLY A 285 -2.42 -10.17 -21.85
C GLY A 285 -3.54 -10.86 -22.62
N GLU A 286 -4.02 -12.00 -22.12
CA GLU A 286 -5.09 -12.76 -22.77
C GLU A 286 -6.44 -12.03 -22.75
N VAL A 287 -6.82 -11.40 -21.63
CA VAL A 287 -8.06 -10.61 -21.56
C VAL A 287 -7.99 -9.38 -22.44
N VAL A 288 -6.86 -8.66 -22.48
CA VAL A 288 -6.68 -7.52 -23.40
C VAL A 288 -6.87 -7.98 -24.87
N ASN A 289 -6.29 -9.11 -25.24
CA ASN A 289 -6.48 -9.69 -26.57
C ASN A 289 -7.94 -10.11 -26.83
N GLY A 290 -8.62 -10.65 -25.82
CA GLY A 290 -10.04 -10.99 -25.86
C GLY A 290 -10.93 -9.78 -26.07
N LEU A 291 -10.69 -8.68 -25.36
CA LEU A 291 -11.40 -7.42 -25.52
C LEU A 291 -11.22 -6.84 -26.93
N LYS A 292 -9.99 -6.86 -27.46
CA LYS A 292 -9.71 -6.44 -28.86
C LYS A 292 -10.47 -7.29 -29.88
N LYS A 293 -10.52 -8.62 -29.69
CA LYS A 293 -11.33 -9.53 -30.54
C LYS A 293 -12.83 -9.24 -30.41
N GLY A 294 -13.29 -8.84 -29.23
CA GLY A 294 -14.63 -8.33 -28.95
C GLY A 294 -14.93 -6.95 -29.55
N LYS A 295 -14.03 -6.39 -30.36
CA LYS A 295 -14.17 -5.08 -31.03
C LYS A 295 -14.17 -3.88 -30.08
N VAL A 296 -13.61 -4.03 -28.88
CA VAL A 296 -13.32 -2.87 -28.03
C VAL A 296 -12.17 -2.08 -28.68
N PRO A 297 -12.33 -0.75 -28.90
CA PRO A 297 -11.26 0.08 -29.45
C PRO A 297 -10.01 0.05 -28.57
N GLU A 298 -8.83 -0.03 -29.19
CA GLU A 298 -7.56 -0.15 -28.45
C GLU A 298 -7.29 1.08 -27.58
N GLU A 299 -7.69 2.26 -28.03
CA GLU A 299 -7.62 3.52 -27.30
C GLU A 299 -8.54 3.58 -26.06
N ASN A 300 -9.45 2.62 -25.89
CA ASN A 300 -10.34 2.48 -24.73
C ASN A 300 -9.84 1.43 -23.73
N ILE A 301 -8.73 0.75 -24.01
CA ILE A 301 -8.14 -0.26 -23.14
C ILE A 301 -6.83 0.28 -22.57
N LEU A 302 -6.68 0.21 -21.25
CA LEU A 302 -5.46 0.55 -20.55
C LEU A 302 -5.03 -0.61 -19.66
N THR A 303 -3.72 -0.89 -19.61
CA THR A 303 -3.15 -1.94 -18.78
C THR A 303 -2.30 -1.34 -17.66
N LEU A 304 -2.42 -1.88 -16.45
CA LEU A 304 -1.60 -1.51 -15.29
C LEU A 304 -1.09 -2.76 -14.57
N THR A 305 0.20 -3.05 -14.75
CA THR A 305 0.90 -4.20 -14.13
C THR A 305 2.05 -3.73 -13.24
N GLY A 306 2.54 -4.61 -12.37
CA GLY A 306 3.67 -4.32 -11.47
C GLY A 306 4.98 -4.02 -12.20
N THR A 307 5.11 -4.47 -13.45
CA THR A 307 6.27 -4.31 -14.32
C THR A 307 6.39 -2.92 -14.97
N MET A 308 5.40 -2.03 -14.82
CA MET A 308 5.45 -0.69 -15.41
C MET A 308 6.44 0.21 -14.67
N ARG A 309 7.31 0.91 -15.40
CA ARG A 309 8.30 1.84 -14.81
C ARG A 309 7.58 3.01 -14.13
N GLY A 310 8.22 3.58 -13.11
CA GLY A 310 7.65 4.70 -12.35
C GLY A 310 7.22 5.88 -13.23
N LEU A 311 8.10 6.31 -14.15
CA LEU A 311 7.81 7.40 -15.08
C LEU A 311 6.59 7.11 -15.96
N GLU A 312 6.48 5.89 -16.48
CA GLU A 312 5.35 5.48 -17.34
C GLU A 312 4.04 5.47 -16.55
N ARG A 313 4.08 5.02 -15.29
CA ARG A 313 2.92 5.03 -14.39
C ARG A 313 2.46 6.44 -14.05
N ASP A 314 3.38 7.36 -13.79
CA ASP A 314 3.08 8.75 -13.47
C ASP A 314 2.48 9.45 -14.71
N LEU A 315 3.12 9.29 -15.87
CA LEU A 315 2.59 9.79 -17.15
C LEU A 315 1.21 9.20 -17.48
N MET A 316 0.99 7.92 -17.19
CA MET A 316 -0.31 7.27 -17.35
C MET A 316 -1.35 7.94 -16.44
N THR A 317 -1.03 8.12 -15.16
CA THR A 317 -1.94 8.70 -14.17
C THR A 317 -2.30 10.16 -14.52
N GLU A 318 -1.34 10.93 -15.04
CA GLU A 318 -1.52 12.36 -15.34
C GLU A 318 -2.09 12.65 -16.73
N LYS A 319 -1.69 11.88 -17.75
CA LYS A 319 -1.92 12.24 -19.16
C LYS A 319 -2.84 11.29 -19.91
N ASN A 320 -3.12 10.11 -19.38
CA ASN A 320 -3.90 9.11 -20.11
C ASN A 320 -5.41 9.38 -20.04
N ARG A 321 -6.06 9.44 -21.21
CA ARG A 321 -7.49 9.73 -21.37
C ARG A 321 -8.40 8.62 -20.82
N VAL A 322 -7.97 7.35 -20.87
CA VAL A 322 -8.69 6.23 -20.25
C VAL A 322 -8.60 6.35 -18.74
N PHE A 323 -7.39 6.56 -18.20
CA PHE A 323 -7.22 6.69 -16.75
C PHE A 323 -7.98 7.89 -16.16
N ALA A 324 -8.09 8.98 -16.91
CA ALA A 324 -8.90 10.14 -16.55
C ALA A 324 -10.37 9.81 -16.22
N ARG A 325 -10.93 8.73 -16.79
CA ARG A 325 -12.30 8.27 -16.49
C ARG A 325 -12.46 7.64 -15.10
N PHE A 326 -11.36 7.22 -14.48
CA PHE A 326 -11.35 6.61 -13.15
C PHE A 326 -11.02 7.62 -12.04
N LYS A 327 -10.76 8.88 -12.38
CA LYS A 327 -10.51 9.96 -11.42
C LYS A 327 -11.78 10.78 -11.19
N LYS A 328 -11.97 11.26 -9.95
CA LYS A 328 -13.04 12.22 -9.64
C LYS A 328 -12.83 13.54 -10.38
N GLU A 329 -11.60 14.00 -10.44
CA GLU A 329 -11.19 15.24 -11.13
C GLU A 329 -9.98 14.94 -12.01
N SER A 330 -10.05 15.34 -13.28
CA SER A 330 -8.98 15.16 -14.26
C SER A 330 -8.75 16.46 -15.03
N THR A 331 -7.48 16.81 -15.23
CA THR A 331 -7.06 17.92 -16.08
C THR A 331 -7.06 17.55 -17.57
N VAL A 332 -7.17 16.27 -17.88
CA VAL A 332 -7.21 15.72 -19.24
C VAL A 332 -8.64 15.37 -19.62
N ALA A 333 -9.02 15.72 -20.85
CA ALA A 333 -10.30 15.36 -21.44
C ALA A 333 -10.48 13.82 -21.43
N PRO A 334 -11.48 13.28 -20.72
CA PRO A 334 -11.64 11.84 -20.60
C PRO A 334 -11.98 11.16 -21.93
N GLN A 335 -11.61 9.88 -22.03
CA GLN A 335 -11.87 9.08 -23.22
C GLN A 335 -13.38 8.79 -23.39
N THR A 336 -13.85 8.81 -24.64
CA THR A 336 -15.26 8.59 -25.00
C THR A 336 -15.61 7.10 -25.07
N GLY A 337 -16.87 6.77 -24.77
CA GLY A 337 -17.35 5.39 -24.79
C GLY A 337 -17.02 4.63 -23.51
N THR A 338 -17.34 3.34 -23.46
CA THR A 338 -16.95 2.46 -22.37
C THR A 338 -15.44 2.28 -22.40
N VAL A 339 -14.80 2.39 -21.23
CA VAL A 339 -13.35 2.22 -21.09
C VAL A 339 -13.02 1.10 -20.12
N PHE A 340 -11.89 0.44 -20.35
CA PHE A 340 -11.47 -0.74 -19.62
C PHE A 340 -10.06 -0.51 -19.06
N LEU A 341 -9.92 -0.63 -17.75
CA LEU A 341 -8.63 -0.65 -17.08
C LEU A 341 -8.35 -2.08 -16.60
N VAL A 342 -7.36 -2.74 -17.18
CA VAL A 342 -6.99 -4.14 -16.91
C VAL A 342 -5.73 -4.19 -16.06
N CYS A 343 -5.84 -4.76 -14.86
CA CYS A 343 -4.83 -4.67 -13.82
C CYS A 343 -4.49 -6.03 -13.20
N THR A 344 -3.23 -6.16 -12.76
CA THR A 344 -2.91 -7.11 -11.67
C THR A 344 -3.08 -6.44 -10.30
N SER A 345 -2.52 -7.00 -9.22
CA SER A 345 -2.46 -6.37 -7.89
C SER A 345 -1.79 -4.97 -7.89
N ALA A 346 -1.16 -4.55 -9.00
CA ALA A 346 -0.65 -3.19 -9.18
C ALA A 346 -1.73 -2.09 -9.07
N GLY A 347 -2.99 -2.40 -9.40
CA GLY A 347 -4.10 -1.46 -9.25
C GLY A 347 -4.74 -1.44 -7.86
N GLU A 348 -4.37 -2.36 -6.96
CA GLU A 348 -5.02 -2.49 -5.65
C GLU A 348 -4.61 -1.37 -4.70
N VAL A 349 -3.37 -0.90 -4.76
CA VAL A 349 -2.80 0.05 -3.80
C VAL A 349 -2.00 1.13 -4.52
N GLY A 350 -2.08 2.35 -4.01
CA GLY A 350 -1.25 3.48 -4.42
C GLY A 350 -1.65 4.18 -5.72
N VAL A 351 -2.90 3.99 -6.12
CA VAL A 351 -3.53 4.70 -7.23
C VAL A 351 -4.91 5.17 -6.79
N ASP A 352 -5.14 6.49 -6.84
CA ASP A 352 -6.44 7.07 -6.51
C ASP A 352 -7.40 6.92 -7.69
N MET A 353 -8.18 5.84 -7.66
CA MET A 353 -9.16 5.52 -8.71
C MET A 353 -10.52 5.10 -8.14
N SER A 354 -11.56 5.29 -8.96
CA SER A 354 -12.92 4.80 -8.76
C SER A 354 -13.52 4.38 -10.11
N ALA A 355 -13.86 3.11 -10.26
CA ALA A 355 -14.59 2.57 -11.41
C ALA A 355 -16.11 2.51 -11.16
N ASP A 356 -16.89 2.39 -12.24
CA ASP A 356 -18.34 2.18 -12.17
C ASP A 356 -18.68 0.72 -11.88
N HIS A 357 -17.95 -0.22 -12.51
CA HIS A 357 -18.12 -1.66 -12.32
C HIS A 357 -16.77 -2.38 -12.20
N LEU A 358 -16.80 -3.56 -11.59
CA LEU A 358 -15.65 -4.45 -11.42
C LEU A 358 -15.93 -5.80 -12.07
N VAL A 359 -14.96 -6.31 -12.83
CA VAL A 359 -14.88 -7.71 -13.23
C VAL A 359 -13.58 -8.29 -12.70
N CYS A 360 -13.60 -9.37 -11.92
CA CYS A 360 -12.34 -9.92 -11.39
C CYS A 360 -12.36 -11.43 -11.19
N ASP A 361 -11.17 -12.02 -11.07
CA ASP A 361 -11.00 -13.37 -10.54
C ASP A 361 -11.04 -13.38 -9.00
N LEU A 362 -11.31 -14.55 -8.43
CA LEU A 362 -11.23 -14.79 -6.99
C LEU A 362 -9.77 -14.77 -6.50
N SER A 363 -9.51 -13.89 -5.54
CA SER A 363 -8.24 -13.75 -4.81
C SER A 363 -8.43 -13.99 -3.31
N THR A 364 -7.41 -13.68 -2.51
CA THR A 364 -7.49 -13.68 -1.04
C THR A 364 -8.37 -12.53 -0.54
N PHE A 365 -8.93 -12.65 0.66
CA PHE A 365 -9.93 -11.71 1.18
C PHE A 365 -9.40 -10.28 1.32
N ASP A 366 -8.15 -10.11 1.74
CA ASP A 366 -7.49 -8.80 1.82
C ASP A 366 -7.32 -8.14 0.45
N SER A 367 -6.90 -8.91 -0.56
CA SER A 367 -6.84 -8.46 -1.97
C SER A 367 -8.23 -8.10 -2.50
N MET A 368 -9.25 -8.94 -2.26
CA MET A 368 -10.63 -8.68 -2.69
C MET A 368 -11.19 -7.40 -2.05
N ALA A 369 -10.98 -7.19 -0.75
CA ALA A 369 -11.40 -5.98 -0.05
C ALA A 369 -10.77 -4.70 -0.64
N GLN A 370 -9.49 -4.75 -1.02
CA GLN A 370 -8.81 -3.63 -1.68
C GLN A 370 -9.38 -3.37 -3.08
N ARG A 371 -9.60 -4.42 -3.88
CA ARG A 371 -10.21 -4.32 -5.22
C ARG A 371 -11.61 -3.70 -5.15
N PHE A 372 -12.44 -4.13 -4.20
CA PHE A 372 -13.80 -3.59 -3.99
C PHE A 372 -13.76 -2.12 -3.55
N GLY A 373 -12.69 -1.69 -2.89
CA GLY A 373 -12.42 -0.29 -2.54
C GLY A 373 -12.14 0.63 -3.74
N ARG A 374 -11.88 0.08 -4.93
CA ARG A 374 -11.61 0.82 -6.17
C ARG A 374 -12.83 1.01 -7.06
N VAL A 375 -14.01 0.55 -6.63
CA VAL A 375 -15.26 0.62 -7.41
C VAL A 375 -16.33 1.31 -6.59
N ASN A 376 -17.06 2.23 -7.24
CA ASN A 376 -18.01 3.16 -6.62
C ASN A 376 -17.47 3.74 -5.31
N ARG A 377 -16.23 4.23 -5.34
CA ARG A 377 -15.50 4.60 -4.13
C ARG A 377 -16.12 5.80 -3.40
N TYR A 378 -16.79 6.68 -4.14
CA TYR A 378 -17.39 7.90 -3.61
C TYR A 378 -18.89 7.76 -3.30
N GLY A 379 -19.52 6.63 -3.67
CA GLY A 379 -20.96 6.42 -3.48
C GLY A 379 -21.82 7.29 -4.40
N ASP A 380 -21.37 7.52 -5.63
CA ASP A 380 -22.03 8.39 -6.62
C ASP A 380 -23.01 7.64 -7.54
N GLY A 381 -23.03 6.31 -7.48
CA GLY A 381 -23.96 5.48 -8.24
C GLY A 381 -24.10 4.08 -7.65
N ASP A 382 -24.54 3.14 -8.48
CA ASP A 382 -24.70 1.74 -8.14
C ASP A 382 -23.67 0.90 -8.91
N ALA A 383 -22.82 0.17 -8.18
CA ALA A 383 -21.82 -0.70 -8.80
C ALA A 383 -22.23 -2.16 -8.80
N THR A 384 -21.70 -2.87 -9.79
CA THR A 384 -21.73 -4.33 -9.88
C THR A 384 -20.30 -4.85 -9.84
N ILE A 385 -20.10 -5.91 -9.07
CA ILE A 385 -18.84 -6.64 -8.97
C ILE A 385 -19.11 -8.06 -9.46
N ASP A 386 -18.76 -8.32 -10.71
CA ASP A 386 -18.78 -9.65 -11.30
C ASP A 386 -17.48 -10.37 -10.95
N PHE A 387 -17.53 -11.33 -10.01
CA PHE A 387 -16.34 -12.11 -9.64
C PHE A 387 -16.44 -13.56 -10.12
N VAL A 388 -15.41 -14.01 -10.82
CA VAL A 388 -15.32 -15.37 -11.36
C VAL A 388 -14.53 -16.23 -10.38
N HIS A 389 -15.09 -17.39 -10.02
CA HIS A 389 -14.45 -18.30 -9.07
C HIS A 389 -14.55 -19.75 -9.53
N PRO A 390 -13.52 -20.58 -9.26
CA PRO A 390 -13.64 -22.01 -9.48
C PRO A 390 -14.65 -22.64 -8.51
N THR A 391 -15.25 -23.75 -8.92
CA THR A 391 -16.06 -24.61 -8.02
C THR A 391 -15.20 -25.62 -7.26
N THR A 392 -13.95 -25.81 -7.68
CA THR A 392 -13.00 -26.76 -7.10
C THR A 392 -11.62 -26.12 -7.02
N PHE A 393 -10.97 -26.20 -5.87
CA PHE A 393 -9.64 -25.64 -5.63
C PHE A 393 -8.60 -26.75 -5.70
N GLU A 394 -7.50 -26.53 -6.43
CA GLU A 394 -6.40 -27.50 -6.48
C GLU A 394 -5.64 -27.46 -5.15
N THR A 395 -5.63 -28.57 -4.41
CA THR A 395 -4.86 -28.72 -3.16
C THR A 395 -3.39 -29.08 -3.46
N ASN A 396 -2.76 -28.32 -4.33
CA ASN A 396 -1.30 -28.38 -4.45
C ASN A 396 -0.71 -27.72 -3.19
N ASP A 397 0.52 -28.05 -2.78
CA ASP A 397 1.18 -27.61 -1.52
C ASP A 397 1.27 -26.08 -1.27
N SER A 398 0.68 -25.24 -2.14
CA SER A 398 0.60 -23.80 -1.94
C SER A 398 -0.42 -23.43 -0.86
N ARG A 399 -0.02 -22.61 0.11
CA ARG A 399 -0.94 -22.04 1.13
C ARG A 399 -1.98 -21.08 0.53
N TYR A 400 -1.86 -20.74 -0.74
CA TYR A 400 -2.69 -19.74 -1.43
C TYR A 400 -4.08 -20.25 -1.81
N GLU A 401 -4.18 -21.45 -2.41
CA GLU A 401 -5.47 -22.01 -2.84
C GLU A 401 -6.45 -22.23 -1.66
N PRO A 402 -6.03 -22.76 -0.49
CA PRO A 402 -6.87 -22.79 0.70
C PRO A 402 -7.38 -21.42 1.15
N ALA A 403 -6.57 -20.36 0.98
CA ALA A 403 -6.99 -19.01 1.34
C ALA A 403 -8.07 -18.46 0.39
N ARG A 404 -8.00 -18.80 -0.91
CA ARG A 404 -9.06 -18.48 -1.88
C ARG A 404 -10.37 -19.20 -1.56
N GLU A 405 -10.28 -20.49 -1.24
CA GLU A 405 -11.46 -21.28 -0.87
C GLU A 405 -12.17 -20.67 0.36
N ARG A 406 -11.40 -20.33 1.40
CA ARG A 406 -11.94 -19.62 2.57
C ARG A 406 -12.50 -18.25 2.23
N THR A 407 -11.85 -17.52 1.32
CA THR A 407 -12.36 -16.22 0.84
C THR A 407 -13.72 -16.37 0.18
N LEU A 408 -13.92 -17.39 -0.66
CA LEU A 408 -15.22 -17.68 -1.26
C LEU A 408 -16.29 -17.94 -0.19
N GLY A 409 -15.98 -18.79 0.79
CA GLY A 409 -16.88 -19.05 1.91
C GLY A 409 -17.26 -17.78 2.69
N PHE A 410 -16.30 -16.86 2.88
CA PHE A 410 -16.56 -15.57 3.54
C PHE A 410 -17.48 -14.67 2.71
N LEU A 411 -17.25 -14.58 1.40
CA LEU A 411 -18.08 -13.76 0.52
C LEU A 411 -19.51 -14.30 0.42
N ASP A 412 -19.70 -15.62 0.48
CA ASP A 412 -21.03 -16.25 0.51
C ASP A 412 -21.85 -15.91 1.76
N GLU A 413 -21.17 -15.57 2.86
CA GLU A 413 -21.81 -15.13 4.10
C GLU A 413 -22.19 -13.64 4.09
N LEU A 414 -21.85 -12.86 3.05
CA LEU A 414 -22.25 -11.45 2.98
C LEU A 414 -23.77 -11.32 3.07
N ARG A 415 -24.22 -10.22 3.69
CA ARG A 415 -25.65 -9.93 3.80
C ARG A 415 -26.25 -9.80 2.39
N ARG A 416 -27.45 -10.34 2.23
CA ARG A 416 -28.23 -10.18 0.99
C ARG A 416 -29.15 -8.98 1.13
N ARG A 417 -29.25 -8.21 0.06
CA ARG A 417 -30.22 -7.13 -0.10
C ARG A 417 -31.63 -7.69 -0.25
N SER A 418 -32.62 -6.80 -0.27
CA SER A 418 -34.03 -7.15 -0.53
C SER A 418 -34.27 -7.81 -1.90
N ASP A 419 -33.38 -7.56 -2.87
CA ASP A 419 -33.41 -8.18 -4.21
C ASP A 419 -32.66 -9.53 -4.28
N GLY A 420 -32.11 -10.01 -3.16
CA GLY A 420 -31.40 -11.29 -3.05
C GLY A 420 -29.91 -11.24 -3.43
N VAL A 421 -29.41 -10.10 -3.92
CA VAL A 421 -28.02 -9.91 -4.32
C VAL A 421 -27.13 -9.66 -3.10
N LEU A 422 -25.89 -10.18 -3.13
CA LEU A 422 -24.91 -9.97 -2.06
C LEU A 422 -24.45 -8.50 -2.03
N ASP A 423 -24.35 -7.93 -0.83
CA ASP A 423 -23.89 -6.55 -0.63
C ASP A 423 -22.42 -6.52 -0.21
N ALA A 424 -21.58 -5.94 -1.06
CA ALA A 424 -20.14 -5.78 -0.82
C ALA A 424 -19.75 -4.32 -0.48
N CYS A 425 -20.69 -3.49 -0.01
CA CYS A 425 -20.35 -2.15 0.48
C CYS A 425 -19.36 -2.22 1.66
N PRO A 426 -18.56 -1.17 1.92
CA PRO A 426 -17.55 -1.21 2.98
C PRO A 426 -18.10 -1.54 4.38
N SER A 427 -19.32 -1.11 4.72
CA SER A 427 -19.94 -1.49 5.99
C SER A 427 -20.27 -2.98 6.05
N ALA A 428 -20.81 -3.56 4.96
CA ALA A 428 -21.14 -4.98 4.91
C ALA A 428 -19.88 -5.85 5.06
N MET A 429 -18.79 -5.47 4.40
CA MET A 429 -17.49 -6.13 4.55
C MET A 429 -16.95 -6.03 5.98
N SER A 430 -17.09 -4.86 6.62
CA SER A 430 -16.65 -4.66 8.01
C SER A 430 -17.50 -5.47 9.00
N GLU A 431 -18.82 -5.53 8.79
CA GLU A 431 -19.76 -6.34 9.58
C GLU A 431 -19.47 -7.83 9.46
N LEU A 432 -19.16 -8.31 8.25
CA LEU A 432 -18.75 -9.70 8.01
C LEU A 432 -17.51 -10.04 8.85
N VAL A 433 -16.45 -9.23 8.80
CA VAL A 433 -15.24 -9.45 9.59
C VAL A 433 -15.56 -9.49 11.09
N GLU A 434 -16.33 -8.54 11.61
CA GLU A 434 -16.69 -8.54 13.03
C GLU A 434 -17.56 -9.73 13.42
N ARG A 435 -18.46 -10.19 12.53
CA ARG A 435 -19.28 -11.37 12.78
C ARG A 435 -18.44 -12.65 12.81
N VAL A 436 -17.52 -12.83 11.85
CA VAL A 436 -16.58 -13.95 11.82
C VAL A 436 -15.76 -13.99 13.11
N LEU A 437 -15.27 -12.84 13.57
CA LEU A 437 -14.53 -12.75 14.84
C LEU A 437 -15.41 -13.04 16.06
N ARG A 438 -16.66 -12.56 16.10
CA ARG A 438 -17.61 -12.84 17.19
C ARG A 438 -17.97 -14.31 17.30
N VAL A 439 -18.29 -14.95 16.17
CA VAL A 439 -18.58 -16.40 16.11
C VAL A 439 -17.38 -17.17 16.65
N GLY A 440 -16.16 -16.77 16.30
CA GLY A 440 -14.95 -17.36 16.86
C GLY A 440 -14.81 -17.21 18.37
N THR A 441 -15.22 -16.08 18.95
CA THR A 441 -15.14 -15.84 20.41
C THR A 441 -16.26 -16.50 21.22
N GLU A 442 -17.41 -16.82 20.60
CA GLU A 442 -18.62 -17.32 21.28
C GLU A 442 -18.94 -18.82 20.99
N ALA A 443 -18.32 -19.43 19.98
CA ALA A 443 -18.62 -20.81 19.56
C ALA A 443 -17.89 -21.91 20.35
N GLU A 444 -16.92 -21.59 21.21
CA GLU A 444 -16.13 -22.57 21.95
C GLU A 444 -16.36 -22.50 23.48
N LEU A 445 -16.22 -23.65 24.17
CA LEU A 445 -16.43 -23.82 25.62
C LEU A 445 -15.50 -22.95 26.50
N THR A 446 -14.49 -22.34 25.90
CA THR A 446 -13.53 -21.41 26.52
C THR A 446 -13.53 -20.08 25.76
N PRO A 447 -13.70 -18.92 26.43
CA PRO A 447 -13.61 -17.61 25.78
C PRO A 447 -12.26 -17.43 25.11
N MET A 448 -12.26 -17.33 23.79
CA MET A 448 -11.07 -17.09 22.99
C MET A 448 -10.80 -15.57 22.89
N ASP A 449 -9.54 -15.15 23.01
CA ASP A 449 -9.21 -13.74 22.83
C ASP A 449 -9.31 -13.32 21.35
N ARG A 450 -9.39 -12.01 21.10
CA ARG A 450 -9.54 -11.47 19.75
C ARG A 450 -8.35 -11.80 18.84
N SER A 451 -7.14 -11.91 19.39
CA SER A 451 -5.93 -12.23 18.61
C SER A 451 -6.00 -13.66 18.08
N GLU A 452 -6.43 -14.60 18.92
CA GLU A 452 -6.59 -16.00 18.56
C GLU A 452 -7.75 -16.18 17.57
N ALA A 453 -8.86 -15.44 17.73
CA ALA A 453 -9.94 -15.39 16.75
C ALA A 453 -9.48 -14.90 15.37
N ILE A 454 -8.68 -13.84 15.31
CA ILE A 454 -8.09 -13.34 14.05
C ILE A 454 -7.23 -14.43 13.41
N ARG A 455 -6.34 -15.07 14.17
CA ARG A 455 -5.44 -16.12 13.65
C ARG A 455 -6.17 -17.35 13.12
N LYS A 456 -7.24 -17.77 13.80
CA LYS A 456 -7.96 -19.00 13.49
C LYS A 456 -8.99 -18.84 12.38
N TYR A 457 -9.69 -17.70 12.36
CA TYR A 457 -10.82 -17.50 11.44
C TYR A 457 -10.47 -16.54 10.31
N LEU A 458 -9.85 -15.39 10.58
CA LEU A 458 -9.63 -14.34 9.57
C LEU A 458 -8.37 -14.56 8.72
N LEU A 459 -7.20 -14.72 9.34
CA LEU A 459 -5.91 -14.84 8.65
C LEU A 459 -5.85 -15.98 7.61
N PRO A 460 -6.51 -17.13 7.81
CA PRO A 460 -6.46 -18.18 6.81
C PRO A 460 -7.15 -17.82 5.48
N ALA A 461 -7.96 -16.76 5.41
CA ALA A 461 -8.51 -16.23 4.16
C ALA A 461 -7.62 -15.14 3.52
N PHE A 462 -6.55 -14.70 4.20
CA PHE A 462 -5.65 -13.66 3.70
C PHE A 462 -4.50 -14.26 2.90
N ALA A 463 -3.76 -13.40 2.20
CA ALA A 463 -2.51 -13.82 1.58
C ALA A 463 -1.58 -14.49 2.62
N PRO A 464 -0.92 -15.61 2.25
CA PRO A 464 0.05 -16.27 3.11
C PRO A 464 1.08 -15.27 3.62
N THR A 465 1.34 -15.33 4.91
CA THR A 465 2.35 -14.44 5.52
C THR A 465 3.73 -15.02 5.21
N PRO A 466 4.70 -14.19 4.79
CA PRO A 466 6.08 -14.63 4.67
C PRO A 466 6.57 -15.12 6.03
N THR A 467 7.63 -15.92 6.05
CA THR A 467 8.26 -16.32 7.30
C THR A 467 8.89 -15.10 7.94
N ILE A 468 8.30 -14.64 9.05
CA ILE A 468 8.79 -13.51 9.82
C ILE A 468 9.94 -13.98 10.70
N LEU A 469 11.10 -13.36 10.53
CA LEU A 469 12.28 -13.67 11.32
C LEU A 469 12.17 -13.05 12.72
N PRO A 470 12.46 -13.80 13.80
CA PRO A 470 12.47 -13.24 15.14
C PRO A 470 13.64 -12.27 15.31
N THR A 471 13.39 -11.14 15.93
CA THR A 471 14.43 -10.19 16.37
C THR A 471 14.79 -10.40 17.84
N SER A 472 15.95 -9.91 18.24
CA SER A 472 16.42 -9.89 19.62
C SER A 472 17.23 -8.63 19.91
N ASP A 473 17.41 -8.33 21.20
CA ASP A 473 18.33 -7.30 21.70
C ASP A 473 19.75 -7.46 21.12
N ILE A 474 20.26 -8.69 21.07
CA ILE A 474 21.58 -9.00 20.48
C ILE A 474 21.65 -8.61 18.99
N LEU A 475 20.56 -8.82 18.22
CA LEU A 475 20.53 -8.44 16.81
C LEU A 475 20.51 -6.91 16.64
N PHE A 476 19.76 -6.20 17.49
CA PHE A 476 19.77 -4.73 17.47
C PHE A 476 21.16 -4.17 17.80
N ASP A 477 21.86 -4.74 18.79
CA ASP A 477 23.24 -4.40 19.11
C ASP A 477 24.17 -4.69 17.92
N ALA A 478 24.03 -5.85 17.27
CA ALA A 478 24.86 -6.24 16.12
C ALA A 478 24.70 -5.26 14.95
N TRP A 479 23.47 -4.83 14.63
CA TRP A 479 23.23 -3.81 13.62
C TRP A 479 23.77 -2.43 14.02
N ALA A 480 23.68 -2.06 15.30
CA ALA A 480 24.21 -0.80 15.83
C ALA A 480 25.75 -0.66 15.71
N LEU A 481 26.49 -1.77 15.53
CA LEU A 481 27.93 -1.80 15.26
C LEU A 481 28.28 -1.31 13.84
N THR A 482 27.83 -0.12 13.48
CA THR A 482 28.12 0.61 12.22
C THR A 482 29.61 0.80 11.97
N THR A 483 30.41 0.61 13.01
CA THR A 483 31.85 0.77 13.02
C THR A 483 32.62 -0.39 12.33
N ILE A 484 31.96 -1.50 12.04
CA ILE A 484 32.61 -2.69 11.47
C ILE A 484 32.40 -2.71 9.95
N LYS A 485 33.51 -2.68 9.19
CA LYS A 485 33.53 -2.56 7.72
C LYS A 485 33.32 -3.88 6.98
N GLY A 486 33.79 -4.99 7.55
CA GLY A 486 33.68 -6.32 6.93
C GLY A 486 32.39 -7.06 7.33
N GLN A 487 32.27 -8.29 6.83
CA GLN A 487 31.27 -9.23 7.34
C GLN A 487 31.49 -9.44 8.84
N LEU A 488 30.42 -9.31 9.61
CA LEU A 488 30.40 -9.59 11.03
C LEU A 488 29.51 -10.81 11.24
N PRO A 489 30.04 -11.95 11.71
CA PRO A 489 29.22 -13.09 12.08
C PRO A 489 28.14 -12.66 13.07
N GLY A 490 26.88 -12.99 12.78
CA GLY A 490 25.74 -12.59 13.60
C GLY A 490 25.14 -11.22 13.28
N ARG A 491 25.63 -10.50 12.25
CA ARG A 491 24.97 -9.31 11.68
C ARG A 491 24.38 -9.67 10.31
N PRO A 492 23.15 -10.21 10.26
CA PRO A 492 22.49 -10.55 9.00
C PRO A 492 22.11 -9.29 8.21
N GLU A 493 21.81 -9.47 6.93
CA GLU A 493 21.20 -8.43 6.10
C GLU A 493 19.81 -8.08 6.63
N VAL A 494 19.44 -6.79 6.52
CA VAL A 494 18.20 -6.29 7.10
C VAL A 494 16.98 -6.61 6.25
N GLU A 495 17.14 -6.85 4.94
CA GLU A 495 16.03 -7.00 3.98
C GLU A 495 15.06 -8.13 4.37
N SER A 496 15.58 -9.30 4.76
CA SER A 496 14.74 -10.42 5.23
C SER A 496 13.98 -10.13 6.51
N TYR A 497 14.40 -9.15 7.32
CA TYR A 497 13.68 -8.68 8.51
C TYR A 497 12.65 -7.60 8.17
N LEU A 498 12.83 -6.87 7.06
CA LEU A 498 11.86 -5.89 6.58
C LEU A 498 10.69 -6.59 5.88
N HIS A 499 10.96 -7.56 5.01
CA HIS A 499 9.94 -8.20 4.16
C HIS A 499 9.56 -9.62 4.59
N GLY A 500 10.35 -10.24 5.45
CA GLY A 500 10.24 -11.67 5.74
C GLY A 500 10.89 -12.52 4.63
N ILE A 501 10.83 -13.84 4.80
CA ILE A 501 11.31 -14.80 3.81
C ILE A 501 10.09 -15.47 3.14
N GLU A 502 9.95 -15.29 1.83
CA GLU A 502 8.95 -16.00 1.04
C GLU A 502 9.42 -17.44 0.74
N GLU A 503 8.56 -18.43 0.99
CA GLU A 503 8.86 -19.85 0.72
C GLU A 503 9.01 -20.14 -0.79
N GLU A 504 8.33 -19.35 -1.63
CA GLU A 504 8.41 -19.38 -3.09
C GLU A 504 9.01 -18.07 -3.60
N ALA A 505 10.24 -17.74 -3.21
CA ALA A 505 10.91 -16.53 -3.68
C ALA A 505 10.93 -16.49 -5.22
N SER A 506 10.15 -15.59 -5.82
CA SER A 506 10.35 -15.22 -7.21
C SER A 506 11.65 -14.42 -7.26
N PHE A 507 12.70 -15.02 -7.79
CA PHE A 507 13.90 -14.26 -8.13
C PHE A 507 13.46 -13.18 -9.12
N ASP A 508 13.78 -11.93 -8.82
CA ASP A 508 13.59 -10.80 -9.73
C ASP A 508 14.94 -10.34 -10.24
N THR A 509 14.97 -9.90 -11.50
CA THR A 509 16.14 -9.24 -12.10
C THR A 509 15.77 -7.80 -12.40
N GLU A 510 16.69 -6.90 -12.07
CA GLU A 510 16.58 -5.47 -12.34
C GLU A 510 17.41 -5.09 -13.56
N PHE A 511 16.80 -4.39 -14.51
CA PHE A 511 17.44 -3.87 -15.71
C PHE A 511 17.48 -2.36 -15.68
N ALA A 512 18.63 -1.77 -16.01
CA ALA A 512 18.76 -0.34 -16.24
C ALA A 512 19.47 -0.07 -17.56
N TRP A 513 19.03 0.97 -18.28
CA TRP A 513 19.66 1.42 -19.52
C TRP A 513 20.47 2.68 -19.25
N ARG A 514 21.78 2.56 -19.40
CA ARG A 514 22.76 3.62 -19.10
C ARG A 514 23.69 3.76 -20.30
N GLU A 515 23.81 4.98 -20.84
CA GLU A 515 24.71 5.26 -21.97
C GLU A 515 26.17 4.99 -21.58
N GLU A 516 26.49 5.14 -20.29
CA GLU A 516 27.81 4.92 -19.71
C GLU A 516 28.31 3.49 -19.95
N VAL A 517 27.42 2.49 -19.96
CA VAL A 517 27.79 1.09 -20.22
C VAL A 517 28.45 0.97 -21.59
N ALA A 518 27.82 1.50 -22.63
CA ALA A 518 28.37 1.48 -23.98
C ALA A 518 29.64 2.34 -24.13
N LEU A 519 29.74 3.43 -23.35
CA LEU A 519 30.87 4.35 -23.43
C LEU A 519 32.11 3.85 -22.68
N LEU A 520 31.94 3.14 -21.57
CA LEU A 520 32.99 2.83 -20.60
C LEU A 520 33.41 1.37 -20.58
N THR A 521 32.57 0.42 -21.02
CA THR A 521 32.97 -1.00 -21.10
C THR A 521 34.28 -1.16 -21.89
N GLY A 522 35.27 -1.81 -21.27
CA GLY A 522 36.59 -2.03 -21.84
C GLY A 522 37.53 -0.81 -21.88
N LYS A 523 37.14 0.34 -21.31
CA LYS A 523 37.96 1.58 -21.27
C LYS A 523 38.39 2.00 -19.87
N VAL A 524 37.67 1.57 -18.84
CA VAL A 524 37.94 1.87 -17.42
C VAL A 524 37.93 0.57 -16.62
N GLY A 525 38.59 0.57 -15.46
CA GLY A 525 38.62 -0.59 -14.57
C GLY A 525 37.31 -0.78 -13.82
N GLU A 526 37.07 -1.98 -13.28
CA GLU A 526 35.89 -2.27 -12.45
C GLU A 526 35.79 -1.33 -11.24
N ASP A 527 36.90 -1.03 -10.56
CA ASP A 527 36.92 -0.09 -9.41
C ASP A 527 36.45 1.32 -9.78
N GLU A 528 36.77 1.79 -11.00
CA GLU A 528 36.33 3.10 -11.49
C GLU A 528 34.83 3.10 -11.81
N ILE A 529 34.31 1.97 -12.33
CA ILE A 529 32.87 1.80 -12.57
C ILE A 529 32.12 1.72 -11.24
N VAL A 530 32.65 1.01 -10.24
CA VAL A 530 32.09 0.99 -8.88
C VAL A 530 32.05 2.40 -8.32
N GLY A 531 33.14 3.17 -8.39
CA GLY A 531 33.16 4.57 -7.96
C GLY A 531 32.14 5.45 -8.70
N LEU A 532 31.98 5.25 -10.01
CA LEU A 532 30.95 5.93 -10.81
C LEU A 532 29.54 5.57 -10.34
N MET A 533 29.27 4.30 -10.03
CA MET A 533 27.97 3.86 -9.54
C MET A 533 27.70 4.33 -8.10
N GLU A 534 28.73 4.53 -7.28
CA GLU A 534 28.59 5.15 -5.96
C GLU A 534 28.23 6.64 -6.05
N GLU A 535 28.82 7.37 -7.01
CA GLU A 535 28.57 8.79 -7.23
C GLU A 535 27.25 9.04 -8.00
N PHE A 536 26.93 8.18 -8.97
CA PHE A 536 25.75 8.24 -9.84
C PHE A 536 24.95 6.93 -9.79
N PRO A 537 24.37 6.59 -8.63
CA PRO A 537 23.65 5.32 -8.44
C PRO A 537 22.45 5.19 -9.37
N LEU A 538 22.12 3.95 -9.72
CA LEU A 538 20.92 3.63 -10.48
C LEU A 538 19.69 4.18 -9.76
N ARG A 539 18.94 5.00 -10.47
CA ARG A 539 17.73 5.60 -9.92
C ARG A 539 16.56 4.67 -10.17
N PRO A 540 15.61 4.53 -9.23
CA PRO A 540 14.53 3.57 -9.43
C PRO A 540 13.54 3.87 -10.57
N HIS A 541 13.63 5.00 -11.29
CA HIS A 541 12.89 5.24 -12.54
C HIS A 541 13.66 4.76 -13.78
N GLU A 542 14.97 4.53 -13.65
CA GLU A 542 15.84 3.95 -14.68
C GLU A 542 15.73 2.42 -14.68
N VAL A 543 15.27 1.85 -13.56
CA VAL A 543 15.21 0.42 -13.31
C VAL A 543 13.85 -0.18 -13.70
N LEU A 544 13.89 -1.26 -14.48
CA LEU A 544 12.79 -2.18 -14.75
C LEU A 544 13.02 -3.47 -13.96
N ARG A 545 12.07 -3.84 -13.10
CA ARG A 545 12.10 -5.13 -12.38
C ARG A 545 11.19 -6.13 -13.07
N VAL A 546 11.71 -7.31 -13.35
CA VAL A 546 10.94 -8.43 -13.94
C VAL A 546 11.29 -9.75 -13.25
N PRO A 547 10.35 -10.71 -13.17
CA PRO A 547 10.66 -12.04 -12.66
C PRO A 547 11.78 -12.69 -13.49
N THR A 548 12.76 -13.29 -12.84
CA THR A 548 13.95 -13.85 -13.48
C THR A 548 13.60 -15.02 -14.38
N PHE A 549 12.78 -15.96 -13.90
CA PHE A 549 12.54 -17.27 -14.55
C PHE A 549 11.13 -17.45 -15.14
N SER A 550 10.33 -16.40 -15.30
CA SER A 550 9.01 -16.53 -15.94
C SER A 550 9.13 -16.64 -17.47
N LYS A 551 8.07 -17.12 -18.15
CA LYS A 551 8.03 -17.23 -19.63
C LYS A 551 8.27 -15.90 -20.37
N ILE A 552 7.98 -14.79 -19.70
CA ILE A 552 8.20 -13.42 -20.18
C ILE A 552 9.24 -12.70 -19.28
N GLY A 553 10.04 -13.48 -18.56
CA GLY A 553 10.95 -13.01 -17.53
C GLY A 553 12.32 -12.60 -18.05
N ALA A 554 13.18 -12.17 -17.12
CA ALA A 554 14.52 -11.67 -17.39
C ALA A 554 15.33 -12.60 -18.29
N TYR A 555 15.33 -13.90 -17.97
CA TYR A 555 16.12 -14.90 -18.67
C TYR A 555 15.69 -15.02 -20.13
N THR A 556 14.39 -15.19 -20.40
CA THR A 556 13.86 -15.27 -21.78
C THR A 556 14.11 -13.99 -22.56
N GLN A 557 13.92 -12.81 -21.93
CA GLN A 557 14.17 -11.53 -22.58
C GLN A 557 15.66 -11.33 -22.90
N LEU A 558 16.57 -11.73 -22.00
CA LEU A 558 18.01 -11.68 -22.22
C LEU A 558 18.45 -12.62 -23.34
N GLU A 559 17.88 -13.82 -23.45
CA GLU A 559 18.14 -14.73 -24.58
C GLU A 559 17.72 -14.10 -25.92
N GLU A 560 16.55 -13.45 -25.97
CA GLU A 560 16.09 -12.75 -27.17
C GLU A 560 16.94 -11.52 -27.51
N ILE A 561 17.45 -10.80 -26.51
CA ILE A 561 18.37 -9.66 -26.71
C ILE A 561 19.70 -10.18 -27.22
N ALA A 562 20.29 -11.20 -26.59
CA ALA A 562 21.55 -11.79 -27.00
C ALA A 562 21.49 -12.36 -28.43
N ALA A 563 20.36 -12.97 -28.82
CA ALA A 563 20.15 -13.45 -30.18
C ALA A 563 20.09 -12.31 -31.23
N ARG A 564 19.58 -11.14 -30.83
CA ARG A 564 19.46 -9.96 -31.71
C ARG A 564 20.73 -9.10 -31.73
N GLN A 565 21.43 -8.99 -30.61
CA GLN A 565 22.59 -8.13 -30.38
C GLN A 565 23.61 -8.82 -29.45
N PRO A 566 24.43 -9.74 -29.98
CA PRO A 566 25.35 -10.53 -29.16
C PRO A 566 26.51 -9.72 -28.56
N ASP A 567 26.86 -8.59 -29.17
CA ASP A 567 27.98 -7.74 -28.75
C ASP A 567 27.53 -6.53 -27.90
N LEU A 568 26.28 -6.52 -27.42
CA LEU A 568 25.77 -5.43 -26.58
C LEU A 568 26.48 -5.48 -25.20
N PRO A 569 27.21 -4.44 -24.80
CA PRO A 569 27.87 -4.42 -23.49
C PRO A 569 26.82 -4.35 -22.38
N ALA A 570 27.03 -5.11 -21.31
CA ALA A 570 26.16 -5.16 -20.15
C ALA A 570 27.01 -5.28 -18.89
N TRP A 571 26.63 -4.55 -17.84
CA TRP A 571 27.21 -4.72 -16.52
C TRP A 571 26.23 -5.52 -15.66
N VAL A 572 26.74 -6.52 -14.93
CA VAL A 572 25.99 -7.35 -14.00
C VAL A 572 26.37 -6.97 -12.58
N ILE A 573 25.38 -6.60 -11.78
CA ILE A 573 25.56 -6.31 -10.36
C ILE A 573 24.89 -7.44 -9.59
N GLU A 574 25.71 -8.21 -8.87
CA GLU A 574 25.26 -9.29 -8.00
C GLU A 574 24.60 -8.72 -6.72
N PRO A 575 23.73 -9.46 -6.03
CA PRO A 575 23.06 -9.00 -4.80
C PRO A 575 24.02 -8.52 -3.69
N ASN A 576 25.23 -9.07 -3.64
CA ASN A 576 26.29 -8.67 -2.71
C ASN A 576 27.02 -7.37 -3.12
N GLY A 577 26.59 -6.72 -4.20
CA GLY A 577 27.19 -5.52 -4.77
C GLY A 577 28.40 -5.76 -5.66
N GLN A 578 28.74 -7.02 -5.96
CA GLN A 578 29.84 -7.35 -6.86
C GLN A 578 29.48 -7.02 -8.30
N LEU A 579 30.34 -6.27 -8.98
CA LEU A 579 30.18 -5.88 -10.38
C LEU A 579 30.95 -6.84 -11.29
N THR A 580 30.32 -7.27 -12.39
CA THR A 580 30.96 -7.97 -13.52
C THR A 580 30.67 -7.18 -14.80
N VAL A 581 31.70 -6.91 -15.61
CA VAL A 581 31.64 -6.01 -16.79
C VAL A 581 31.75 -6.75 -18.10
#